data_AF-W4LJ31-F1
#
_entry.id   AF-W4LJ31-F1
#
_cell.length_a   1.000
_cell.length_b   1.000
_cell.length_c   1.000
_cell.angle_alpha   90.00
_cell.angle_beta   90.00
_cell.angle_gamma   90.00
#
_symmetry.space_group_name_H-M   'P 1'
#
loop_
_entity.id
_entity.type
_entity.pdbx_description
1 polymer ?
#
loop_
_entity_poly.entity_id
_entity_poly.type
_entity_poly.pdbx_seq_one_letter_code
_entity_poly.pdbx_strand_id
1 'polypeptide(L)'
;MAGTLEVTEELCWMPAGWVFDMVLERMAAELSTQAADLADDLLAARTEANGGYLDLRGKDLHTLERLIQAADIAYERIEQEGAQGLKAPEFYEGLLLQFQQFRDMLYVGQHRCMKPL
;
A
#
# COMPACT_ATOMS: atom_id res chain seq x y z
N MET A 1 -10.70 10.97 7.98
CA MET A 1 -9.32 11.51 7.87
C MET A 1 -8.72 10.93 6.58
N ALA A 2 -7.78 11.61 5.92
CA ALA A 2 -7.07 11.05 4.75
C ALA A 2 -5.83 10.29 5.24
N GLY A 3 -5.37 9.32 4.45
CA GLY A 3 -4.05 8.72 4.63
C GLY A 3 -2.99 9.50 3.84
N THR A 4 -1.72 9.29 4.15
CA THR A 4 -0.58 9.89 3.44
C THR A 4 0.57 8.88 3.43
N LEU A 5 1.05 8.55 2.24
CA LEU A 5 2.19 7.67 2.04
C LEU A 5 3.20 8.32 1.11
N GLU A 6 4.43 8.43 1.57
CA GLU A 6 5.54 8.97 0.78
C GLU A 6 6.42 7.83 0.24
N VAL A 7 6.50 7.66 -1.08
CA VAL A 7 7.42 6.68 -1.71
C VAL A 7 8.76 7.32 -2.03
N THR A 8 8.72 8.56 -2.51
CA THR A 8 9.88 9.43 -2.76
C THR A 8 9.47 10.87 -2.42
N GLU A 9 10.40 11.83 -2.39
CA GLU A 9 10.08 13.25 -2.15
C GLU A 9 9.06 13.85 -3.15
N GLU A 10 8.85 13.21 -4.30
CA GLU A 10 7.94 13.67 -5.35
C GLU A 10 6.69 12.77 -5.50
N LEU A 11 6.65 11.64 -4.78
CA LEU A 11 5.61 10.61 -4.94
C LEU A 11 4.88 10.41 -3.62
N CYS A 12 3.82 11.20 -3.46
CA CYS A 12 2.92 11.18 -2.32
C CYS A 12 1.55 10.63 -2.71
N TRP A 13 1.08 9.62 -1.97
CA TRP A 13 -0.25 9.02 -2.15
C TRP A 13 -1.14 9.45 -1.00
N MET A 14 -2.24 10.14 -1.31
CA MET A 14 -3.14 10.74 -0.31
C MET A 14 -4.60 10.30 -0.50
N PRO A 15 -4.92 9.01 -0.28
CA PRO A 15 -6.27 8.51 -0.46
C PRO A 15 -7.16 8.87 0.74
N ALA A 16 -8.45 8.58 0.63
CA ALA A 16 -9.33 8.56 1.79
C ALA A 16 -8.82 7.56 2.84
N GLY A 17 -8.96 7.87 4.14
CA GLY A 17 -8.39 7.05 5.21
C GLY A 17 -8.85 5.60 5.22
N TRP A 18 -10.10 5.34 4.85
CA TRP A 18 -10.60 3.96 4.76
C TRP A 18 -9.92 3.17 3.62
N VAL A 19 -9.58 3.82 2.51
CA VAL A 19 -8.83 3.21 1.40
C VAL A 19 -7.41 2.92 1.85
N PHE A 20 -6.78 3.89 2.51
CA PHE A 20 -5.45 3.76 3.08
C PHE A 20 -5.36 2.54 4.00
N ASP A 21 -6.21 2.49 5.02
CA ASP A 21 -6.21 1.41 6.00
C ASP A 21 -6.49 0.06 5.36
N MET A 22 -7.46 -0.01 4.45
CA MET A 22 -7.77 -1.26 3.77
C MET A 22 -6.60 -1.79 2.93
N VAL A 23 -5.91 -0.91 2.19
CA VAL A 23 -4.73 -1.32 1.40
C VAL A 23 -3.60 -1.81 2.31
N LEU A 24 -3.30 -1.08 3.39
CA LEU A 24 -2.25 -1.48 4.34
C LEU A 24 -2.57 -2.80 5.04
N GLU A 25 -3.81 -3.01 5.46
CA GLU A 25 -4.24 -4.26 6.11
C GLU A 25 -4.13 -5.46 5.17
N ARG A 26 -4.53 -5.28 3.90
CA ARG A 26 -4.47 -6.35 2.89
C ARG A 26 -3.02 -6.73 2.59
N MET A 27 -2.13 -5.74 2.47
CA MET A 27 -0.70 -6.01 2.27
C MET A 27 -0.03 -6.63 3.50
N ALA A 28 -0.35 -6.12 4.70
CA ALA A 28 0.17 -6.69 5.94
C ALA A 28 -0.22 -8.16 6.11
N ALA A 29 -1.44 -8.54 5.70
CA ALA A 29 -1.87 -9.93 5.69
C ALA A 29 -0.95 -10.82 4.83
N GLU A 30 -0.57 -10.36 3.63
CA GLU A 30 0.34 -11.11 2.75
C GLU A 30 1.78 -11.16 3.29
N LEU A 31 2.22 -10.12 4.00
CA LEU A 31 3.58 -10.02 4.58
C LEU A 31 3.74 -10.77 5.90
N SER A 32 2.67 -11.01 6.65
CA SER A 32 2.68 -11.53 8.03
C SER A 32 3.53 -12.80 8.24
N THR A 33 3.68 -13.63 7.20
CA THR A 33 4.43 -14.90 7.27
C THR A 33 5.87 -14.80 6.75
N GLN A 34 6.22 -13.74 6.01
CA GLN A 34 7.49 -13.62 5.29
C GLN A 34 8.32 -12.41 5.71
N ALA A 35 7.68 -11.36 6.21
CA ALA A 35 8.27 -10.12 6.70
C ALA A 35 7.33 -9.49 7.75
N ALA A 36 7.24 -10.12 8.92
CA ALA A 36 6.35 -9.71 10.00
C ALA A 36 6.64 -8.29 10.49
N ASP A 37 7.90 -7.87 10.48
CA ASP A 37 8.34 -6.51 10.77
C ASP A 37 7.73 -5.49 9.81
N LEU A 38 7.75 -5.76 8.50
CA LEU A 38 7.11 -4.90 7.52
C LEU A 38 5.58 -4.91 7.67
N ALA A 39 4.97 -6.07 7.98
CA ALA A 39 3.54 -6.13 8.24
C ALA A 39 3.14 -5.25 9.45
N ASP A 40 3.92 -5.30 10.53
CA ASP A 40 3.70 -4.48 11.72
C ASP A 40 3.86 -2.98 11.40
N ASP A 41 4.87 -2.59 10.61
CA ASP A 41 5.06 -1.21 10.15
C ASP A 41 3.82 -0.70 9.38
N LEU A 42 3.25 -1.51 8.47
CA LEU A 42 2.04 -1.14 7.72
C LEU A 42 0.83 -0.99 8.66
N LEU A 43 0.65 -1.92 9.59
CA LEU A 43 -0.49 -1.87 10.53
C LEU A 43 -0.38 -0.70 11.52
N ALA A 44 0.84 -0.34 11.91
CA ALA A 44 1.12 0.80 12.77
C ALA A 44 0.84 2.13 12.08
N ALA A 45 0.98 2.21 10.75
CA ALA A 45 0.75 3.44 9.99
C ALA A 45 -0.73 3.81 9.81
N ARG A 46 -1.67 2.89 10.08
CA ARG A 46 -3.12 3.10 9.89
C ARG A 46 -3.64 4.37 10.56
N THR A 47 -4.76 4.89 10.04
CA THR A 47 -5.32 6.17 10.48
C THR A 47 -5.64 6.21 11.97
N GLU A 48 -6.20 5.15 12.52
CA GLU A 48 -6.48 5.05 13.95
C GLU A 48 -5.24 4.79 14.82
N ALA A 49 -4.17 4.22 14.24
CA ALA A 49 -2.97 3.84 14.97
C ALA A 49 -1.93 4.97 15.04
N ASN A 50 -1.68 5.66 13.92
CA ASN A 50 -0.66 6.71 13.82
C ASN A 50 -1.09 7.90 12.95
N GLY A 51 -2.40 8.18 12.88
CA GLY A 51 -2.91 9.33 12.12
C GLY A 51 -2.84 9.18 10.60
N GLY A 52 -2.45 8.01 10.09
CA GLY A 52 -2.52 7.67 8.67
C GLY A 52 -1.28 8.07 7.88
N TYR A 53 -0.08 7.96 8.47
CA TYR A 53 1.16 8.34 7.81
C TYR A 53 2.13 7.17 7.71
N LEU A 54 2.66 6.93 6.50
CA LEU A 54 3.72 5.98 6.23
C LEU A 54 4.81 6.62 5.36
N ASP A 55 6.06 6.50 5.78
CA ASP A 55 7.22 6.97 5.02
C ASP A 55 8.03 5.79 4.49
N LEU A 56 8.07 5.66 3.17
CA LEU A 56 8.89 4.67 2.46
C LEU A 56 10.10 5.32 1.79
N ARG A 57 10.32 6.63 1.96
CA ARG A 57 11.49 7.31 1.42
C ARG A 57 12.76 6.71 2.01
N GLY A 58 13.72 6.38 1.14
CA GLY A 58 15.00 5.81 1.56
C GLY A 58 14.94 4.35 2.02
N LYS A 59 13.79 3.67 1.90
CA LYS A 59 13.74 2.20 2.02
C LYS A 59 14.61 1.58 0.92
N ASP A 60 15.27 0.47 1.26
CA ASP A 60 16.14 -0.21 0.31
C ASP A 60 15.34 -0.96 -0.77
N LEU A 61 16.05 -1.36 -1.83
CA LEU A 61 15.46 -2.06 -2.98
C LEU A 61 14.72 -3.34 -2.56
N HIS A 62 15.31 -4.10 -1.63
CA HIS A 62 14.76 -5.37 -1.16
C HIS A 62 13.43 -5.19 -0.40
N THR A 63 13.33 -4.12 0.40
CA THR A 63 12.09 -3.74 1.08
C THR A 63 11.02 -3.33 0.09
N LEU A 64 11.37 -2.51 -0.90
CA LEU A 64 10.44 -2.12 -1.96
C LEU A 64 9.96 -3.31 -2.78
N GLU A 65 10.84 -4.26 -3.12
CA GLU A 65 10.47 -5.51 -3.82
C GLU A 65 9.43 -6.33 -3.04
N ARG A 66 9.62 -6.48 -1.73
CA ARG A 66 8.65 -7.17 -0.87
C ARG A 66 7.30 -6.45 -0.81
N LEU A 67 7.32 -5.12 -0.71
CA LEU A 67 6.10 -4.31 -0.70
C LEU A 67 5.36 -4.39 -2.03
N ILE A 68 6.07 -4.36 -3.16
CA ILE A 68 5.49 -4.55 -4.49
C ILE A 68 4.84 -5.94 -4.60
N GLN A 69 5.56 -7.00 -4.22
CA GLN A 69 5.02 -8.36 -4.28
C GLN A 69 3.77 -8.51 -3.41
N ALA A 70 3.77 -7.96 -2.20
CA ALA A 70 2.61 -7.98 -1.33
C ALA A 70 1.44 -7.17 -1.90
N ALA A 71 1.71 -6.00 -2.49
CA ALA A 71 0.70 -5.17 -3.12
C ALA A 71 0.05 -5.85 -4.33
N ASP A 72 0.84 -6.54 -5.16
CA ASP A 72 0.35 -7.29 -6.32
C ASP A 72 -0.59 -8.43 -5.89
N ILE A 73 -0.15 -9.26 -4.94
CA ILE A 73 -0.97 -10.38 -4.42
C ILE A 73 -2.25 -9.87 -3.77
N ALA A 74 -2.15 -8.83 -2.94
CA ALA A 74 -3.30 -8.23 -2.28
C ALA A 74 -4.29 -7.64 -3.28
N TYR A 75 -3.80 -6.96 -4.32
CA TYR A 75 -4.64 -6.39 -5.37
C TYR A 75 -5.37 -7.48 -6.16
N GLU A 76 -4.67 -8.52 -6.61
CA GLU A 76 -5.27 -9.65 -7.32
C GLU A 76 -6.34 -10.35 -6.47
N ARG A 77 -6.10 -10.50 -5.16
CA ARG A 77 -7.08 -11.10 -4.23
C ARG A 77 -8.34 -10.24 -4.11
N ILE A 78 -8.22 -8.91 -4.03
CA ILE A 78 -9.38 -8.01 -4.02
C ILE A 78 -10.14 -8.09 -5.35
N GLU A 79 -9.43 -8.17 -6.48
CA GLU A 79 -10.08 -8.34 -7.78
C GLU A 79 -10.85 -9.67 -7.88
N GLN A 80 -10.28 -10.75 -7.35
CA GLN A 80 -10.93 -12.07 -7.33
C GLN A 80 -12.15 -12.13 -6.41
N GLU A 81 -12.08 -11.47 -5.24
CA GLU A 81 -13.22 -11.31 -4.33
C GLU A 81 -14.35 -10.49 -4.97
N GLY A 82 -13.99 -9.54 -5.83
CA GLY A 82 -14.91 -8.64 -6.49
C GLY A 82 -15.65 -7.71 -5.53
N ALA A 83 -16.61 -6.94 -6.06
CA ALA A 83 -17.36 -5.97 -5.27
C ALA A 83 -18.12 -6.59 -4.09
N GLN A 84 -18.51 -7.86 -4.19
CA GLN A 84 -19.23 -8.58 -3.12
C GLN A 84 -18.35 -8.93 -1.92
N GLY A 85 -17.02 -8.96 -2.08
CA GLY A 85 -16.08 -9.13 -0.98
C GLY A 85 -15.96 -7.89 -0.08
N LEU A 86 -16.48 -6.75 -0.51
CA LEU A 86 -16.44 -5.50 0.24
C LEU A 86 -17.75 -5.27 1.01
N LYS A 87 -17.63 -4.65 2.19
CA LYS A 87 -18.78 -4.20 2.98
C LYS A 87 -19.61 -3.12 2.26
N ALA A 88 -19.00 -2.37 1.35
CA ALA A 88 -19.62 -1.31 0.56
C ALA A 88 -19.21 -1.47 -0.92
N PRO A 89 -19.92 -2.33 -1.68
CA PRO A 89 -19.60 -2.68 -3.07
C PRO A 89 -19.53 -1.48 -4.02
N GLU A 90 -20.26 -0.40 -3.75
CA GLU A 90 -20.33 0.82 -4.57
C GLU A 90 -18.99 1.57 -4.66
N PHE A 91 -18.07 1.33 -3.72
CA PHE A 91 -16.74 1.93 -3.72
C PHE A 91 -15.66 1.02 -4.32
N TYR A 92 -16.02 -0.16 -4.80
CA TYR A 92 -15.08 -1.16 -5.30
C TYR A 92 -14.18 -0.64 -6.42
N GLU A 93 -14.76 0.00 -7.45
CA GLU A 93 -13.97 0.55 -8.56
C GLU A 93 -13.02 1.66 -8.10
N GLY A 94 -13.48 2.51 -7.18
CA GLY A 94 -12.65 3.56 -6.59
C GLY A 94 -11.50 3.01 -5.75
N LEU A 95 -11.75 1.93 -5.00
CA LEU A 95 -10.72 1.23 -4.25
C LEU A 95 -9.65 0.66 -5.19
N LEU A 96 -10.04 -0.07 -6.23
CA LEU A 96 -9.09 -0.65 -7.18
C LEU A 96 -8.27 0.44 -7.87
N LEU A 97 -8.89 1.54 -8.30
CA LEU A 97 -8.18 2.64 -8.92
C LEU A 97 -7.12 3.22 -7.97
N GLN A 98 -7.47 3.45 -6.71
CA GLN A 98 -6.53 3.97 -5.72
C GLN A 98 -5.41 2.98 -5.39
N PHE A 99 -5.71 1.69 -5.30
CA PHE A 99 -4.71 0.68 -5.04
C PHE A 99 -3.77 0.50 -6.24
N GLN A 100 -4.27 0.55 -7.47
CA GLN A 100 -3.43 0.54 -8.67
C GLN A 100 -2.48 1.75 -8.70
N GLN A 101 -2.99 2.95 -8.40
CA GLN A 101 -2.15 4.15 -8.30
C GLN A 101 -1.01 3.97 -7.30
N PHE A 102 -1.31 3.40 -6.13
CA PHE A 102 -0.28 3.12 -5.14
C PHE A 102 0.76 2.10 -5.63
N ARG A 103 0.32 1.00 -6.27
CA ARG A 103 1.23 0.01 -6.89
C ARG A 103 2.15 0.67 -7.90
N ASP A 104 1.61 1.46 -8.82
CA ASP A 104 2.40 2.18 -9.84
C ASP A 104 3.47 3.07 -9.19
N MET A 105 3.14 3.74 -8.08
CA MET A 105 4.10 4.55 -7.35
C MET A 105 5.24 3.73 -6.72
N LEU A 106 4.94 2.55 -6.16
CA LEU A 106 5.98 1.64 -5.65
C LEU A 106 6.94 1.20 -6.76
N TYR A 107 6.41 0.84 -7.94
CA TYR A 107 7.21 0.50 -9.10
C TYR A 107 8.11 1.66 -9.57
N VAL A 108 7.59 2.88 -9.62
CA VAL A 108 8.41 4.06 -9.94
C VAL A 108 9.48 4.31 -8.87
N GLY A 109 9.13 4.17 -7.59
CA GLY A 109 10.08 4.28 -6.47
C GLY A 109 11.24 3.29 -6.58
N GLN A 110 10.93 2.03 -6.87
CA GLN A 110 11.92 0.97 -7.09
C GLN A 110 12.87 1.33 -8.24
N HIS A 111 12.33 1.77 -9.38
CA HIS A 111 13.16 2.17 -10.53
C HIS A 111 14.11 3.33 -10.22
N ARG A 112 13.69 4.27 -9.37
CA ARG A 112 14.54 5.39 -8.92
C ARG A 112 15.64 4.92 -7.97
N CYS A 113 15.38 3.94 -7.10
CA CYS A 113 16.40 3.31 -6.27
C CYS A 113 17.49 2.59 -7.11
N MET A 114 17.12 2.01 -8.25
CA MET A 114 18.08 1.33 -9.15
C MET A 114 18.94 2.30 -9.98
N LYS A 115 18.52 3.55 -10.16
CA LYS A 115 19.24 4.58 -10.92
C LYS A 115 19.45 5.81 -10.03
N PRO A 116 20.39 5.76 -9.08
CA PRO A 116 20.78 6.98 -8.37
C PRO A 116 21.30 7.99 -9.41
N LEU A 117 20.75 9.20 -9.37
CA LEU A 117 21.19 10.34 -10.19
C LEU A 117 22.68 10.62 -10.02
#